data_AF-A0A3B6KVB9-F1
#
_entry.id   AF-A0A3B6KVB9-F1
#
_cell.length_a   1.000
_cell.length_b   1.000
_cell.length_c   1.000
_cell.angle_alpha   90.00
_cell.angle_beta   90.00
_cell.angle_gamma   90.00
#
_symmetry.space_group_name_H-M   'P 1'
#
loop_
_entity.id
_entity.type
_entity.pdbx_description
1 polymer ?
#
loop_
_entity_poly.entity_id
_entity_poly.type
_entity_poly.pdbx_seq_one_letter_code
_entity_poly.pdbx_strand_id
1 'polypeptide(L)' 'MGQLTVCMPAITTGAKPSGACCSNLRAQQGCFCQYAKDPSLGRYITSPHARETLVSCGLAVPHC' A
#
# COMPACT_ATOMS: atom_id res chain seq x y z
N MET A 1 2.32 -2.14 16.25
CA MET A 1 2.38 -0.82 15.59
C MET A 1 2.18 -1.07 14.11
N GLY A 2 1.04 -0.59 13.57
CA GLY A 2 0.55 -0.95 12.25
C GLY A 2 1.57 -0.69 11.15
N GLN A 3 1.84 -1.73 10.36
CA GLN A 3 2.83 -1.70 9.31
C GLN A 3 2.37 -0.87 8.09
N LEU A 4 1.06 -0.74 7.86
CA LEU A 4 0.53 0.17 6.85
C LEU A 4 0.47 1.64 7.30
N THR A 5 0.58 1.94 8.61
CA THR A 5 0.38 3.31 9.11
C THR A 5 1.46 4.27 8.62
N VAL A 6 2.69 3.78 8.38
CA VAL A 6 3.78 4.58 7.77
C VAL A 6 3.50 4.93 6.30
N CYS A 7 2.62 4.17 5.64
CA CYS A 7 2.21 4.40 4.26
C CYS A 7 0.87 5.12 4.15
N MET A 8 0.13 5.30 5.25
CA MET A 8 -1.16 5.99 5.27
C MET A 8 -1.13 7.34 4.56
N PRO A 9 -0.19 8.28 4.82
CA PRO A 9 -0.19 9.55 4.10
C PRO A 9 -0.01 9.37 2.59
N ALA A 10 0.81 8.41 2.15
CA ALA A 10 0.96 8.13 0.72
C ALA A 10 -0.33 7.55 0.10
N ILE A 11 -1.01 6.67 0.83
CA ILE A 11 -2.23 5.99 0.40
C ILE A 11 -3.46 6.91 0.48
N THR A 12 -3.53 7.84 1.44
CA THR A 12 -4.71 8.70 1.64
C THR A 12 -4.60 10.04 0.93
N THR A 13 -3.40 10.63 0.83
CA THR A 13 -3.20 11.95 0.23
C THR A 13 -2.37 11.94 -1.05
N GLY A 14 -1.85 10.79 -1.49
CA GLY A 14 -0.93 10.71 -2.62
C GLY A 14 0.46 11.28 -2.31
N ALA A 15 0.80 11.45 -1.03
CA ALA A 15 2.13 11.92 -0.63
C ALA A 15 3.23 10.92 -1.07
N LYS A 16 4.44 11.44 -1.31
CA LYS A 16 5.58 10.60 -1.67
C LYS A 16 5.86 9.57 -0.55
N PRO A 17 5.90 8.25 -0.84
CA PRO A 17 6.18 7.26 0.17
C PRO A 17 7.59 7.39 0.71
N SER A 18 7.73 7.21 2.02
CA SER A 18 9.03 7.16 2.69
C SER A 18 9.73 5.83 2.40
N GLY A 19 11.07 5.80 2.48
CA GLY A 19 11.85 4.56 2.29
C GLY A 19 11.40 3.43 3.22
N ALA A 20 11.07 3.76 4.48
CA ALA A 20 10.50 2.80 5.44
C ALA A 20 9.15 2.23 4.97
N CYS A 21 8.29 3.07 4.38
CA CYS A 21 7.02 2.61 3.79
C CYS A 21 7.27 1.62 2.64
N CYS A 22 8.17 1.94 1.71
CA CYS A 22 8.47 1.06 0.58
C CYS A 22 9.08 -0.28 1.01
N SER A 23 10.03 -0.28 1.96
CA SER A 23 10.60 -1.51 2.51
C SER A 23 9.52 -2.38 3.16
N ASN A 24 8.57 -1.74 3.85
CA ASN A 24 7.52 -2.45 4.55
C ASN A 24 6.44 -2.99 3.61
N LEU A 25 6.08 -2.22 2.58
CA LEU A 25 5.20 -2.67 1.49
C LEU A 25 5.83 -3.86 0.76
N ARG A 26 7.14 -3.83 0.50
CA ARG A 26 7.85 -4.96 -0.12
C ARG A 26 7.77 -6.22 0.75
N ALA A 27 7.94 -6.09 2.06
CA ALA A 27 7.83 -7.22 2.99
C ALA A 27 6.40 -7.80 3.06
N GLN A 28 5.38 -6.96 2.87
CA GLN A 28 3.96 -7.35 2.92
C GLN A 28 3.35 -7.62 1.54
N GLN A 29 4.15 -7.69 0.47
CA GLN A 29 3.61 -7.78 -0.89
C GLN A 29 2.69 -8.99 -1.10
N GLY A 30 3.00 -10.13 -0.45
CA GLY A 30 2.15 -11.32 -0.47
C GLY A 30 0.82 -11.17 0.30
N CYS A 31 0.73 -10.23 1.24
CA CYS A 31 -0.48 -9.96 2.02
C CYS A 31 -1.43 -8.98 1.32
N PHE A 32 -1.01 -8.29 0.25
CA PHE A 32 -1.85 -7.28 -0.39
C PHE A 32 -3.17 -7.84 -0.93
N CYS A 33 -3.19 -9.07 -1.43
CA CYS A 33 -4.44 -9.71 -1.84
C CYS A 33 -5.39 -9.97 -0.67
N GLN A 34 -4.86 -10.27 0.52
CA GLN A 34 -5.69 -10.42 1.70
C GLN A 34 -6.25 -9.08 2.14
N TYR A 35 -5.44 -8.03 2.11
CA TYR A 35 -5.91 -6.68 2.39
C TYR A 35 -6.94 -6.18 1.37
N ALA A 36 -6.80 -6.55 0.09
CA ALA A 36 -7.79 -6.26 -0.95
C ALA A 36 -9.13 -6.98 -0.70
N LYS A 37 -9.08 -8.20 -0.14
CA LYS A 37 -10.26 -8.99 0.25
C LYS A 37 -10.91 -8.51 1.54
N ASP A 38 -10.15 -7.84 2.40
CA ASP A 38 -10.70 -7.25 3.62
C ASP A 38 -11.51 -5.99 3.24
N PRO A 39 -12.81 -5.88 3.57
CA PRO A 39 -13.62 -4.74 3.17
C PRO A 39 -13.21 -3.43 3.85
N SER A 40 -12.54 -3.49 5.00
CA SER A 40 -12.05 -2.31 5.70
C SER A 40 -10.76 -1.80 5.07
N LEU A 41 -9.84 -2.69 4.67
CA LEU A 41 -8.55 -2.34 4.06
C LEU A 41 -8.59 -2.25 2.53
N GLY A 42 -9.51 -2.97 1.89
CA GLY A 42 -9.58 -3.15 0.46
C GLY A 42 -9.85 -1.83 -0.26
N ARG A 43 -10.77 -1.02 0.28
CA ARG A 43 -11.02 0.37 -0.15
C ARG A 43 -9.77 1.26 -0.15
N TYR A 44 -8.80 0.98 0.72
CA TYR A 44 -7.55 1.73 0.77
C TYR A 44 -6.58 1.24 -0.30
N ILE A 45 -6.47 -0.07 -0.54
CA ILE A 45 -5.54 -0.64 -1.53
C ILE A 45 -6.05 -0.52 -2.97
N THR A 46 -7.36 -0.57 -3.18
CA THR A 46 -7.97 -0.36 -4.50
C THR A 46 -8.04 1.12 -4.89
N SER A 47 -7.73 2.03 -3.96
CA SER A 47 -7.65 3.46 -4.22
C SER A 47 -6.52 3.79 -5.22
N PRO A 48 -6.70 4.76 -6.13
CA PRO A 48 -5.66 5.18 -7.07
C PRO A 48 -4.35 5.58 -6.36
N HIS A 49 -4.43 6.24 -5.21
CA HIS A 49 -3.25 6.65 -4.44
C HIS A 49 -2.46 5.47 -3.86
N ALA A 50 -3.11 4.36 -3.51
CA ALA A 50 -2.39 3.14 -3.13
C ALA A 50 -1.65 2.53 -4.32
N ARG A 51 -2.28 2.52 -5.50
CA ARG A 51 -1.61 2.10 -6.74
C ARG A 51 -0.40 2.99 -7.04
N GLU A 52 -0.54 4.31 -6.95
CA GLU A 52 0.57 5.25 -7.14
C GLU A 52 1.68 5.05 -6.10
N THR A 53 1.32 4.78 -4.85
CA THR A 53 2.27 4.49 -3.76
C THR A 53 3.09 3.23 -4.09
N LEU A 54 2.44 2.17 -4.56
CA LEU A 54 3.12 0.94 -4.96
C LEU A 54 4.07 1.17 -6.13
N VAL A 55 3.60 1.87 -7.18
CA VAL A 55 4.42 2.22 -8.34
C VAL A 55 5.60 3.11 -7.95
N SER A 56 5.39 4.09 -7.07
CA SER A 56 6.45 4.97 -6.56
C SER A 56 7.51 4.22 -5.75
N CYS A 57 7.13 3.11 -5.11
CA CYS A 57 8.04 2.21 -4.42
C CYS A 57 8.70 1.15 -5.32
N GLY A 58 8.38 1.14 -6.63
CA GLY A 58 8.85 0.14 -7.58
C GLY A 58 8.23 -1.24 -7.34
N LEU A 59 7.04 -1.29 -6.73
CA LEU A 59 6.30 -2.52 -6.48
C LEU A 59 5.22 -2.70 -7.54
N ALA A 60 5.06 -3.94 -8.02
CA ALA A 60 3.95 -4.28 -8.90
C ALA A 60 2.62 -4.11 -8.15
N VAL A 61 1.64 -3.53 -8.83
CA VAL A 61 0.27 -3.48 -8.33
C VAL A 61 -0.27 -4.90 -8.30
N PRO A 62 -0.72 -5.40 -7.14
CA PRO A 62 -1.24 -6.76 -7.02
C PRO A 62 -2.55 -6.88 -7.80
N HIS A 63 -2.65 -7.91 -8.65
CA HIS A 63 -3.89 -8.32 -9.31
C HIS A 63 -4.44 -9.52 -8.53
N CYS A 64 -5.39 -9.21 -7.66
CA CYS A 64 -6.20 -10.14 -6.89
C CYS A 64 -7.66 -9.82 -7.26
#